data_AF-A0A4Q6AD40-F1
#
_entry.id   AF-A0A4Q6AD40-F1
#
_cell.length_a   1.000
_cell.length_b   1.000
_cell.length_c   1.000
_cell.angle_alpha   90.00
_cell.angle_beta   90.00
_cell.angle_gamma   90.00
#
_symmetry.space_group_name_H-M   'P 1'
#
loop_
_entity.id
_entity.type
_entity.pdbx_description
1 polymer ?
#
loop_
_entity_poly.entity_id
_entity_poly.type
_entity_poly.pdbx_seq_one_letter_code
_entity_poly.pdbx_strand_id
1 'polypeptide(L)'
;GTPAAKFTKDHFVIIDAIGVEKSQKTDSRPLEKKPGLSLKEVLEGIAMGNKDEEMLSTLANRLIRLDKQITDKERAAFAEKAGGKTINSVVKDLLNAYDADTIESVKAKVVCEMQGATPEAIQSSVNSHLSSIIEDATHIFNNYDLRNYIIDVRKKYDQFIDHINPDEITKMGWVADSTAAAEALVQDFEQWIEEHKTEITALQIFYAQPYRRRELSYAMLKELAETVKLQKPQLAPLHVWQAYGQLEKVAGRPKGELMALVALVRRVSGLDATLTAFDKTVDRNFQDWIFRKQAGTLKYTEEQVQWLRMIKDYIAASFHLDREDFELDPFNKQGGLGKMWQLFGEETDALINELNESLVA
;
A
#
# COMPACT_ATOMS: atom_id res chain seq x y z
N GLY A 1 54.82 29.11 -25.70
CA GLY A 1 54.71 29.92 -24.47
C GLY A 1 55.93 30.80 -24.36
N THR A 2 55.74 32.10 -24.15
CA THR A 2 56.82 33.10 -24.11
C THR A 2 57.66 32.95 -22.83
N PRO A 3 59.01 33.06 -22.87
CA PRO A 3 59.88 32.61 -21.77
C PRO A 3 59.98 33.56 -20.56
N ALA A 4 59.11 34.57 -20.47
CA ALA A 4 59.23 35.69 -19.53
C ALA A 4 58.12 35.75 -18.47
N ALA A 5 57.36 34.68 -18.24
CA ALA A 5 56.37 34.63 -17.17
C ALA A 5 57.01 34.09 -15.87
N LYS A 6 57.14 34.95 -14.85
CA LYS A 6 57.74 34.59 -13.53
C LYS A 6 56.76 33.91 -12.56
N PHE A 7 55.48 33.77 -12.92
CA PHE A 7 54.48 33.06 -12.12
C PHE A 7 53.62 32.19 -13.04
N THR A 8 53.30 30.99 -12.57
CA THR A 8 52.34 30.08 -13.19
C THR A 8 50.94 30.67 -13.13
N LYS A 9 50.11 30.42 -14.14
CA LYS A 9 48.70 30.81 -14.10
C LYS A 9 47.96 29.84 -13.20
N ASP A 10 47.53 30.32 -12.05
CA ASP A 10 46.94 29.43 -11.05
C ASP A 10 45.45 29.15 -11.33
N HIS A 11 44.73 30.09 -11.96
CA HIS A 11 43.35 29.91 -12.44
C HIS A 11 43.07 30.78 -13.68
N PHE A 12 42.10 30.37 -14.49
CA PHE A 12 41.51 31.21 -15.54
C PHE A 12 40.04 31.48 -15.19
N VAL A 13 39.57 32.70 -15.47
CA VAL A 13 38.15 33.05 -15.43
C VAL A 13 37.70 33.23 -16.87
N ILE A 14 36.73 32.42 -17.29
CA ILE A 14 36.04 32.59 -18.57
C ILE A 14 34.78 33.40 -18.28
N ILE A 15 34.72 34.62 -18.81
CA ILE A 15 33.53 35.47 -18.72
C ILE A 15 32.84 35.34 -20.07
N ASP A 16 31.68 34.66 -20.07
CA ASP A 16 30.78 34.64 -21.21
C ASP A 16 30.09 36.01 -21.31
N ALA A 17 30.08 36.61 -22.51
CA ALA A 17 29.53 37.93 -22.77
C ALA A 17 27.99 37.94 -22.85
N ILE A 18 27.35 36.77 -22.71
CA ILE A 18 25.89 36.62 -22.69
C ILE A 18 25.47 36.66 -21.22
N GLY A 19 24.82 37.75 -20.77
CA GLY A 19 24.48 38.00 -19.37
C GLY A 19 23.61 36.93 -18.72
N VAL A 20 24.24 35.90 -18.14
CA VAL A 20 23.58 34.82 -17.39
C VAL A 20 23.74 35.01 -15.88
N GLU A 21 23.67 36.24 -15.36
CA GLU A 21 23.78 36.47 -13.92
C GLU A 21 22.47 36.20 -13.16
N LYS A 22 21.33 36.15 -13.85
CA LYS A 22 20.00 36.11 -13.21
C LYS A 22 19.37 34.71 -13.09
N SER A 23 19.87 33.70 -13.80
CA SER A 23 19.30 32.35 -13.71
C SER A 23 20.33 31.24 -13.93
N GLN A 24 20.42 30.32 -12.97
CA GLN A 24 21.21 29.10 -13.12
C GLN A 24 20.57 28.21 -14.20
N LYS A 25 21.32 27.93 -15.27
CA LYS A 25 20.90 27.01 -16.33
C LYS A 25 21.43 25.61 -16.02
N THR A 26 20.65 24.88 -15.22
CA THR A 26 20.83 23.45 -14.97
C THR A 26 19.75 22.66 -15.70
N ASP A 27 20.11 21.53 -16.32
CA ASP A 27 19.20 20.64 -17.06
C ASP A 27 18.05 20.08 -16.20
N SER A 28 18.21 20.06 -14.88
CA SER A 28 17.17 19.67 -13.94
C SER A 28 16.94 20.76 -12.92
N ARG A 29 15.73 21.33 -12.92
CA ARG A 29 15.27 22.29 -11.92
C ARG A 29 14.33 21.58 -10.94
N PRO A 30 14.63 21.56 -9.62
CA PRO A 30 13.70 21.02 -8.65
C PRO A 30 12.46 21.90 -8.61
N LEU A 31 11.28 21.27 -8.75
CA LEU A 31 9.98 21.93 -8.70
C LEU A 31 9.56 22.32 -7.27
N GLU A 32 10.10 21.67 -6.25
CA GLU A 32 9.89 22.05 -4.85
C GLU A 32 10.79 23.23 -4.50
N LYS A 33 10.21 24.42 -4.30
CA LYS A 33 10.94 25.66 -3.96
C LYS A 33 10.66 26.16 -2.54
N LYS A 34 9.49 25.83 -1.97
CA LYS A 34 9.08 26.23 -0.61
C LYS A 34 8.87 24.99 0.30
N PRO A 35 9.92 24.22 0.63
CA PRO A 35 9.78 23.02 1.46
C PRO A 35 9.33 23.33 2.90
N GLY A 36 9.57 24.54 3.40
CA GLY A 36 9.16 24.97 4.74
C GLY A 36 7.67 25.31 4.89
N LEU A 37 6.91 25.40 3.79
CA LEU A 37 5.46 25.65 3.82
C LEU A 37 4.70 24.34 3.66
N SER A 38 3.66 24.13 4.45
CA SER A 38 2.73 23.01 4.31
C SER A 38 1.86 23.12 3.04
N LEU A 39 1.27 22.01 2.59
CA LEU A 39 0.37 22.03 1.41
C LEU A 39 -0.82 22.96 1.63
N LYS A 40 -1.33 23.01 2.86
CA LYS A 40 -2.41 23.91 3.27
C LYS A 40 -1.99 25.37 3.10
N GLU A 41 -0.83 25.76 3.65
CA GLU A 41 -0.33 27.14 3.55
C GLU A 41 -0.06 27.55 2.09
N VAL A 42 0.40 26.62 1.25
CA VAL A 42 0.60 26.89 -0.18
C VAL A 42 -0.74 27.13 -0.89
N LEU A 43 -1.75 26.29 -0.65
CA LEU A 43 -3.08 26.43 -1.23
C LEU A 43 -3.80 27.70 -0.75
N GLU A 44 -3.71 28.01 0.54
CA GLU A 44 -4.29 29.22 1.13
C GLU A 44 -3.56 30.47 0.64
N GLY A 45 -2.23 30.45 0.56
CA GLY A 45 -1.44 31.55 0.01
C GLY A 45 -1.81 31.88 -1.43
N ILE A 46 -1.98 30.87 -2.28
CA ILE A 46 -2.40 31.07 -3.68
C ILE A 46 -3.82 31.62 -3.76
N ALA A 47 -4.75 31.11 -2.94
CA ALA A 47 -6.12 31.63 -2.88
C ALA A 47 -6.19 33.07 -2.35
N MET A 48 -5.24 33.49 -1.51
CA MET A 48 -5.10 34.86 -1.02
C MET A 48 -4.35 35.79 -2.00
N GLY A 49 -3.88 35.27 -3.14
CA GLY A 49 -3.24 36.06 -4.19
C GLY A 49 -1.72 35.97 -4.26
N ASN A 50 -1.06 35.13 -3.46
CA ASN A 50 0.37 34.85 -3.62
C ASN A 50 0.58 33.85 -4.76
N LYS A 51 0.86 34.38 -5.96
CA LYS A 51 0.99 33.60 -7.21
C LYS A 51 2.42 33.55 -7.75
N ASP A 52 3.41 33.69 -6.87
CA ASP A 52 4.83 33.65 -7.23
C ASP A 52 5.22 32.31 -7.87
N GLU A 53 6.22 32.32 -8.77
CA GLU A 53 6.74 31.13 -9.45
C GLU A 53 7.07 29.99 -8.45
N GLU A 54 7.67 30.34 -7.30
CA GLU A 54 8.03 29.38 -6.25
C GLU A 54 6.80 28.70 -5.62
N MET A 55 5.69 29.42 -5.48
CA MET A 55 4.44 28.87 -4.92
C MET A 55 3.76 27.93 -5.90
N LEU A 56 3.66 28.33 -7.18
CA LEU A 56 3.02 27.53 -8.22
C LEU A 56 3.82 26.25 -8.54
N SER A 57 5.15 26.36 -8.65
CA SER A 57 6.03 25.20 -8.85
C SER A 57 5.96 24.20 -7.69
N THR A 58 5.93 24.71 -6.46
CA THR A 58 5.76 23.91 -5.25
C THR A 58 4.41 23.19 -5.24
N LEU A 59 3.32 23.91 -5.55
CA LEU A 59 1.99 23.30 -5.63
C LEU A 59 1.93 22.22 -6.73
N ALA A 60 2.46 22.50 -7.92
CA ALA A 60 2.49 21.57 -9.04
C ALA A 60 3.24 20.28 -8.67
N ASN A 61 4.42 20.39 -8.04
CA ASN A 61 5.18 19.22 -7.57
C ASN A 61 4.37 18.36 -6.60
N ARG A 62 3.69 18.98 -5.63
CA ARG A 62 2.90 18.27 -4.61
C ARG A 62 1.67 17.62 -5.20
N LEU A 63 1.02 18.26 -6.17
CA LEU A 63 -0.09 17.67 -6.92
C LEU A 63 0.35 16.49 -7.79
N ILE A 64 1.52 16.56 -8.45
CA ILE A 64 2.10 15.42 -9.20
C ILE A 64 2.32 14.22 -8.26
N ARG A 65 2.84 14.47 -7.05
CA ARG A 65 3.07 13.41 -6.07
C ARG A 65 1.76 12.82 -5.55
N LEU A 66 0.77 13.67 -5.27
CA LEU A 66 -0.56 13.24 -4.87
C LEU A 66 -1.20 12.39 -5.97
N ASP A 67 -1.10 12.82 -7.24
CA ASP A 67 -1.63 12.10 -8.39
C ASP A 67 -1.11 10.66 -8.45
N LYS A 68 0.16 10.40 -8.09
CA LYS A 68 0.72 9.03 -8.08
C LYS A 68 0.21 8.14 -6.96
N GLN A 69 -0.37 8.70 -5.91
CA GLN A 69 -0.77 7.98 -4.69
C GLN A 69 -2.27 7.68 -4.62
N ILE A 70 -3.09 8.52 -5.25
CA ILE A 70 -4.55 8.46 -5.13
C ILE A 70 -5.19 7.41 -6.05
N THR A 71 -6.36 6.93 -5.64
CA THR A 71 -7.18 5.97 -6.40
C THR A 71 -7.97 6.64 -7.54
N ASP A 72 -8.46 5.86 -8.49
CA ASP A 72 -9.28 6.39 -9.61
C ASP A 72 -10.57 7.08 -9.15
N LYS A 73 -11.18 6.59 -8.06
CA LYS A 73 -12.35 7.23 -7.45
C LYS A 73 -12.00 8.63 -6.92
N GLU A 74 -10.83 8.79 -6.30
CA GLU A 74 -10.37 10.07 -5.78
C GLU A 74 -9.94 11.03 -6.90
N ARG A 75 -9.42 10.51 -8.02
CA ARG A 75 -9.16 11.31 -9.23
C ARG A 75 -10.46 11.87 -9.81
N ALA A 76 -11.51 11.06 -9.89
CA ALA A 76 -12.81 11.49 -10.39
C ALA A 76 -13.43 12.58 -9.50
N ALA A 77 -13.38 12.41 -8.17
CA ALA A 77 -13.88 13.40 -7.22
C ALA A 77 -13.07 14.71 -7.24
N PHE A 78 -11.76 14.65 -7.52
CA PHE A 78 -10.96 15.86 -7.79
C PHE A 78 -11.50 16.60 -9.03
N ALA A 79 -11.68 15.88 -10.13
CA ALA A 79 -12.09 16.47 -11.40
C ALA A 79 -13.47 17.14 -11.30
N GLU A 80 -14.41 16.54 -10.59
CA GLU A 80 -15.73 17.13 -10.33
C GLU A 80 -15.61 18.48 -9.60
N LYS A 81 -14.80 18.54 -8.53
CA LYS A 81 -14.56 19.77 -7.75
C LYS A 81 -13.72 20.82 -8.48
N ALA A 82 -12.90 20.38 -9.44
CA ALA A 82 -12.03 21.23 -10.26
C ALA A 82 -12.69 21.69 -11.58
N GLY A 83 -14.01 21.55 -11.73
CA GLY A 83 -14.72 21.99 -12.93
C GLY A 83 -14.42 21.16 -14.18
N GLY A 84 -14.17 19.86 -13.99
CA GLY A 84 -13.86 18.89 -15.05
C GLY A 84 -12.38 18.76 -15.40
N LYS A 85 -11.49 19.57 -14.82
CA LYS A 85 -10.05 19.46 -15.07
C LYS A 85 -9.42 18.32 -14.27
N THR A 86 -8.58 17.53 -14.93
CA THR A 86 -7.77 16.48 -14.27
C THR A 86 -6.58 17.11 -13.54
N ILE A 87 -6.03 16.40 -12.55
CA ILE A 87 -4.84 16.87 -11.80
C ILE A 87 -3.67 17.18 -12.75
N ASN A 88 -3.41 16.29 -13.73
CA ASN A 88 -2.35 16.51 -14.72
C ASN A 88 -2.58 17.76 -15.58
N SER A 89 -3.83 18.09 -15.91
CA SER A 89 -4.16 19.34 -16.61
C SER A 89 -3.87 20.55 -15.72
N VAL A 90 -4.28 20.51 -14.46
CA VAL A 90 -4.05 21.61 -13.50
C VAL A 90 -2.54 21.82 -13.27
N VAL A 91 -1.79 20.74 -13.10
CA VAL A 91 -0.32 20.78 -12.99
C VAL A 91 0.30 21.42 -14.22
N LYS A 92 -0.16 21.05 -15.42
CA LYS A 92 0.34 21.62 -16.67
C LYS A 92 0.06 23.12 -16.76
N ASP A 93 -1.14 23.56 -16.40
CA ASP A 93 -1.53 24.97 -16.39
C ASP A 93 -0.63 25.78 -15.41
N LEU A 94 -0.37 25.23 -14.22
CA LEU A 94 0.51 25.85 -13.21
C LEU A 94 1.96 26.00 -13.68
N LEU A 95 2.51 24.99 -14.36
CA LEU A 95 3.88 25.01 -14.84
C LEU A 95 4.04 25.92 -16.07
N ASN A 96 3.06 25.92 -16.97
CA ASN A 96 3.06 26.77 -18.16
C ASN A 96 2.99 28.27 -17.81
N ALA A 97 2.41 28.63 -16.66
CA ALA A 97 2.27 30.02 -16.24
C ALA A 97 3.61 30.77 -16.13
N TYR A 98 4.72 30.05 -15.86
CA TYR A 98 6.07 30.59 -15.76
C TYR A 98 7.08 29.92 -16.70
N ASP A 99 6.57 29.17 -17.69
CA ASP A 99 7.41 28.52 -18.67
C ASP A 99 8.05 29.56 -19.62
N ALA A 100 9.34 29.38 -19.91
CA ALA A 100 10.12 30.34 -20.67
C ALA A 100 9.61 30.48 -22.11
N ASP A 101 9.23 29.37 -22.73
CA ASP A 101 8.70 29.35 -24.10
C ASP A 101 7.33 30.02 -24.15
N THR A 102 6.49 29.79 -23.12
CA THR A 102 5.20 30.46 -22.99
C THR A 102 5.37 31.97 -22.86
N ILE A 103 6.29 32.44 -22.00
CA ILE A 103 6.60 33.86 -21.84
C ILE A 103 7.14 34.49 -23.14
N GLU A 104 8.04 33.81 -23.83
CA GLU A 104 8.59 34.27 -25.10
C GLU A 104 7.52 34.35 -26.19
N SER A 105 6.63 33.35 -26.26
CA SER A 105 5.52 33.35 -27.21
C SER A 105 4.54 34.50 -26.98
N VAL A 106 4.24 34.84 -25.72
CA VAL A 106 3.38 35.98 -25.36
C VAL A 106 4.07 37.29 -25.74
N LYS A 107 5.36 37.44 -25.42
CA LYS A 107 6.14 38.62 -25.82
C LYS A 107 6.14 38.82 -27.33
N ALA A 108 6.40 37.75 -28.10
CA ALA A 108 6.41 37.79 -29.55
C ALA A 108 5.04 38.21 -30.12
N LYS A 109 3.93 37.66 -29.58
CA LYS A 109 2.58 38.03 -29.99
C LYS A 109 2.28 39.51 -29.73
N VAL A 110 2.54 39.99 -28.52
CA VAL A 110 2.26 41.38 -28.13
C VAL A 110 3.11 42.37 -28.96
N VAL A 111 4.38 42.06 -29.22
CA VAL A 111 5.24 42.88 -30.08
C VAL A 111 4.73 42.92 -31.52
N CYS A 112 4.24 41.80 -32.05
CA CYS A 112 3.66 41.72 -33.39
C CYS A 112 2.33 42.48 -33.50
N GLU A 113 1.50 42.47 -32.45
CA GLU A 113 0.19 43.15 -32.40
C GLU A 113 0.33 44.66 -32.17
N MET A 114 1.32 45.09 -31.38
CA MET A 114 1.55 46.48 -30.99
C MET A 114 2.76 47.09 -31.71
N GLN A 115 2.81 46.95 -33.04
CA GLN A 115 3.89 47.53 -33.85
C GLN A 115 3.93 49.06 -33.71
N GLY A 116 5.09 49.58 -33.26
CA GLY A 116 5.31 51.02 -33.09
C GLY A 116 4.93 51.59 -31.72
N ALA A 117 4.48 50.76 -30.78
CA ALA A 117 4.24 51.19 -29.40
C ALA A 117 5.57 51.41 -28.64
N THR A 118 5.53 52.20 -27.55
CA THR A 118 6.71 52.39 -26.69
C THR A 118 7.09 51.08 -25.99
N PRO A 119 8.38 50.88 -25.66
CA PRO A 119 8.82 49.69 -24.91
C PRO A 119 8.05 49.48 -23.60
N GLU A 120 7.67 50.57 -22.94
CA GLU A 120 6.88 50.56 -21.69
C GLU A 120 5.45 50.06 -21.91
N ALA A 121 4.79 50.47 -23.00
CA ALA A 121 3.44 50.01 -23.34
C ALA A 121 3.43 48.51 -23.71
N ILE A 122 4.44 48.06 -24.44
CA ILE A 122 4.63 46.64 -24.79
C ILE A 122 4.84 45.83 -23.50
N GLN A 123 5.72 46.27 -22.61
CA GLN A 123 5.98 45.56 -21.36
C GLN A 123 4.75 45.49 -20.46
N SER A 124 3.97 46.57 -20.38
CA SER A 124 2.71 46.59 -19.64
C SER A 124 1.70 45.58 -20.19
N SER A 125 1.56 45.50 -21.52
CA SER A 125 0.65 44.54 -22.16
C SER A 125 1.10 43.09 -21.94
N VAL A 126 2.40 42.81 -22.08
CA VAL A 126 2.98 41.50 -21.76
C VAL A 126 2.67 41.10 -20.30
N ASN A 127 2.86 42.02 -19.35
CA ASN A 127 2.57 41.75 -17.94
C ASN A 127 1.08 41.46 -17.71
N SER A 128 0.18 42.17 -18.39
CA SER A 128 -1.26 41.91 -18.32
C SER A 128 -1.63 40.52 -18.86
N HIS A 129 -1.06 40.12 -20.00
CA HIS A 129 -1.29 38.78 -20.57
C HIS A 129 -0.76 37.66 -19.66
N LEU A 130 0.45 37.82 -19.11
CA LEU A 130 1.00 36.85 -18.16
C LEU A 130 0.16 36.76 -16.88
N SER A 131 -0.31 37.90 -16.37
CA SER A 131 -1.20 37.94 -15.20
C SER A 131 -2.52 37.20 -15.48
N SER A 132 -3.07 37.32 -16.69
CA SER A 132 -4.26 36.55 -17.10
C SER A 132 -4.01 35.04 -17.11
N ILE A 133 -2.87 34.60 -17.66
CA ILE A 133 -2.51 33.16 -17.68
C ILE A 133 -2.38 32.62 -16.26
N ILE A 134 -1.73 33.37 -15.37
CA ILE A 134 -1.58 33.02 -13.96
C ILE A 134 -2.95 32.96 -13.27
N GLU A 135 -3.84 33.91 -13.55
CA GLU A 135 -5.21 33.91 -13.02
C GLU A 135 -5.98 32.66 -13.46
N ASP A 136 -5.95 32.34 -14.76
CA ASP A 136 -6.64 31.17 -15.32
C ASP A 136 -6.13 29.85 -14.72
N ALA A 137 -4.83 29.74 -14.46
CA ALA A 137 -4.22 28.57 -13.84
C ALA A 137 -4.58 28.44 -12.34
N THR A 138 -4.79 29.56 -11.65
CA THR A 138 -4.99 29.60 -10.19
C THR A 138 -6.44 29.72 -9.75
N HIS A 139 -7.34 30.20 -10.61
CA HIS A 139 -8.74 30.47 -10.30
C HIS A 139 -9.48 29.26 -9.72
N ILE A 140 -9.12 28.05 -10.14
CA ILE A 140 -9.72 26.80 -9.66
C ILE A 140 -9.53 26.63 -8.15
N PHE A 141 -8.40 27.11 -7.60
CA PHE A 141 -8.10 27.03 -6.17
C PHE A 141 -8.85 28.07 -5.34
N ASN A 142 -9.62 28.99 -5.95
CA ASN A 142 -10.53 29.87 -5.19
C ASN A 142 -11.68 29.07 -4.55
N ASN A 143 -12.03 27.90 -5.12
CA ASN A 143 -13.03 27.00 -4.55
C ASN A 143 -12.51 26.37 -3.25
N TYR A 144 -13.17 26.68 -2.13
CA TYR A 144 -12.86 26.13 -0.82
C TYR A 144 -12.96 24.61 -0.76
N ASP A 145 -13.99 24.03 -1.39
CA ASP A 145 -14.26 22.60 -1.37
C ASP A 145 -13.15 21.79 -2.05
N LEU A 146 -12.54 22.36 -3.10
CA LEU A 146 -11.41 21.74 -3.77
C LEU A 146 -10.15 21.79 -2.90
N ARG A 147 -9.86 22.93 -2.28
CA ARG A 147 -8.68 23.07 -1.39
C ARG A 147 -8.75 22.08 -0.23
N ASN A 148 -9.90 22.01 0.44
CA ASN A 148 -10.11 21.05 1.53
C ASN A 148 -10.00 19.61 1.06
N TYR A 149 -10.60 19.29 -0.09
CA TYR A 149 -10.50 17.94 -0.64
C TYR A 149 -9.04 17.51 -0.89
N ILE A 150 -8.22 18.40 -1.47
CA ILE A 150 -6.80 18.14 -1.69
C ILE A 150 -6.08 17.89 -0.35
N ILE A 151 -6.37 18.69 0.68
CA ILE A 151 -5.78 18.58 2.01
C ILE A 151 -6.20 17.25 2.68
N ASP A 152 -7.48 16.89 2.63
CA ASP A 152 -8.02 15.68 3.26
C ASP A 152 -7.48 14.41 2.61
N VAL A 153 -7.46 14.37 1.27
CA VAL A 153 -6.87 13.26 0.53
C VAL A 153 -5.39 13.17 0.85
N ARG A 154 -4.65 14.30 0.84
CA ARG A 154 -3.24 14.28 1.22
C ARG A 154 -3.02 13.75 2.64
N LYS A 155 -3.84 14.17 3.61
CA LYS A 155 -3.77 13.72 4.99
C LYS A 155 -3.96 12.21 5.13
N LYS A 156 -4.84 11.60 4.32
CA LYS A 156 -5.05 10.15 4.27
C LYS A 156 -3.77 9.40 3.86
N TYR A 157 -2.96 9.97 2.96
CA TYR A 157 -1.73 9.35 2.45
C TYR A 157 -0.44 9.78 3.18
N ASP A 158 -0.44 10.93 3.86
CA ASP A 158 0.66 11.38 4.73
C ASP A 158 0.61 10.74 6.12
N GLN A 159 -0.45 9.99 6.45
CA GLN A 159 -0.43 9.04 7.56
C GLN A 159 0.52 7.87 7.22
N PHE A 160 1.82 8.13 7.34
CA PHE A 160 2.78 7.06 7.58
C PHE A 160 2.46 6.48 8.95
N ILE A 161 1.67 5.41 8.98
CA ILE A 161 1.67 4.52 10.12
C ILE A 161 3.06 3.89 10.10
N ASP A 162 3.91 4.24 11.06
CA ASP A 162 5.16 3.52 11.31
C ASP A 162 4.78 2.09 11.71
N HIS A 163 4.74 1.19 10.73
CA HIS A 163 4.54 -0.24 10.94
C HIS A 163 5.81 -0.92 11.46
N ILE A 164 6.95 -0.20 11.51
CA ILE A 164 8.25 -0.75 11.87
C ILE A 164 8.50 -0.58 13.38
N ASN A 165 8.03 0.51 13.99
CA ASN A 165 8.09 0.72 15.45
C ASN A 165 6.84 1.43 16.03
N PRO A 166 5.66 0.79 16.08
CA PRO A 166 4.63 1.25 17.01
C PRO A 166 5.12 1.00 18.44
N ASP A 167 5.35 2.07 19.21
CA ASP A 167 5.45 1.96 20.67
C ASP A 167 4.07 1.55 21.21
N GLU A 168 3.88 0.25 21.39
CA GLU A 168 2.70 -0.29 22.05
C GLU A 168 2.80 -0.03 23.55
N ILE A 169 1.78 0.62 24.11
CA ILE A 169 1.51 0.50 25.55
C ILE A 169 1.21 -0.98 25.79
N THR A 170 2.23 -1.74 26.19
CA THR A 170 2.11 -3.17 26.49
C THR A 170 1.24 -3.43 27.73
N LYS A 171 1.01 -2.42 28.57
CA LYS A 171 0.16 -2.51 29.76
C LYS A 171 -0.30 -1.14 30.29
N MET A 172 -1.60 -1.01 30.53
CA MET A 172 -2.17 -0.13 31.56
C MET A 172 -2.98 -0.98 32.52
N GLY A 173 -2.54 -1.08 33.77
CA GLY A 173 -3.23 -1.84 34.82
C GLY A 173 -2.29 -2.68 35.69
N TRP A 174 -2.76 -3.08 36.88
CA TRP A 174 -2.04 -3.97 37.76
C TRP A 174 -1.94 -5.37 37.13
N VAL A 175 -0.80 -6.06 37.31
CA VAL A 175 -0.53 -7.35 36.66
C VAL A 175 -1.59 -8.42 37.00
N ALA A 176 -2.15 -8.38 38.21
CA ALA A 176 -3.19 -9.31 38.65
C ALA A 176 -4.53 -9.09 37.92
N ASP A 177 -4.88 -7.83 37.61
CA ASP A 177 -6.11 -7.52 36.86
C ASP A 177 -5.98 -7.93 35.38
N SER A 178 -4.76 -7.82 34.83
CA SER A 178 -4.46 -8.21 33.44
C SER A 178 -4.56 -9.71 33.21
N THR A 179 -4.07 -10.54 34.13
CA THR A 179 -4.17 -12.00 34.00
C THR A 179 -5.61 -12.47 34.15
N ALA A 180 -6.35 -11.93 35.13
CA ALA A 180 -7.77 -12.25 35.30
C ALA A 180 -8.62 -11.83 34.10
N ALA A 181 -8.33 -10.67 33.50
CA ALA A 181 -9.01 -10.22 32.28
C ALA A 181 -8.68 -11.12 31.08
N ALA A 182 -7.43 -11.57 30.93
CA ALA A 182 -7.04 -12.50 29.89
C ALA A 182 -7.71 -13.88 30.06
N GLU A 183 -7.79 -14.40 31.29
CA GLU A 183 -8.50 -15.64 31.62
C GLU A 183 -9.99 -15.54 31.30
N ALA A 184 -10.64 -14.45 31.71
CA ALA A 184 -12.05 -14.21 31.42
C ALA A 184 -12.31 -14.13 29.91
N LEU A 185 -11.46 -13.44 29.16
CA LEU A 185 -11.60 -13.29 27.70
C LEU A 185 -11.42 -14.63 26.98
N VAL A 186 -10.44 -15.45 27.41
CA VAL A 186 -10.24 -16.80 26.87
C VAL A 186 -11.45 -17.69 27.17
N GLN A 187 -11.96 -17.68 28.40
CA GLN A 187 -13.16 -18.44 28.76
C GLN A 187 -14.40 -18.00 27.98
N ASP A 188 -14.60 -16.69 27.82
CA ASP A 188 -15.70 -16.12 27.04
C ASP A 188 -15.61 -16.55 25.56
N PHE A 189 -14.39 -16.61 25.01
CA PHE A 189 -14.18 -17.11 23.65
C PHE A 189 -14.49 -18.60 23.53
N GLU A 190 -13.99 -19.43 24.45
CA GLU A 190 -14.26 -20.87 24.48
C GLU A 190 -15.76 -21.15 24.58
N GLN A 191 -16.47 -20.45 25.47
CA GLN A 191 -17.90 -20.56 25.62
C GLN A 191 -18.64 -20.14 24.35
N TRP A 192 -18.26 -19.01 23.74
CA TRP A 192 -18.91 -18.53 22.52
C TRP A 192 -18.77 -19.54 21.37
N ILE A 193 -17.58 -20.13 21.20
CA ILE A 193 -17.33 -21.16 20.19
C ILE A 193 -18.20 -22.39 20.43
N GLU A 194 -18.31 -22.83 21.69
CA GLU A 194 -19.09 -24.01 22.06
C GLU A 194 -20.60 -23.79 21.84
N GLU A 195 -21.11 -22.60 22.15
CA GLU A 195 -22.52 -22.21 21.92
C GLU A 195 -22.87 -22.17 20.42
N HIS A 196 -21.97 -21.70 19.57
CA HIS A 196 -22.22 -21.50 18.14
C HIS A 196 -21.73 -22.66 17.26
N LYS A 197 -21.16 -23.73 17.84
CA LYS A 197 -20.55 -24.85 17.10
C LYS A 197 -21.51 -25.55 16.13
N THR A 198 -22.81 -25.55 16.44
CA THR A 198 -23.85 -26.18 15.61
C THR A 198 -24.54 -25.21 14.67
N GLU A 199 -24.38 -23.90 14.85
CA GLU A 199 -25.04 -22.90 14.00
C GLU A 199 -24.13 -22.47 12.84
N ILE A 200 -22.84 -22.28 13.12
CA ILE A 200 -21.88 -21.77 12.14
C ILE A 200 -21.21 -22.95 11.42
N THR A 201 -21.38 -23.00 10.09
CA THR A 201 -20.80 -24.04 9.20
C THR A 201 -19.30 -24.23 9.40
N ALA A 202 -18.53 -23.15 9.51
CA ALA A 202 -17.07 -23.23 9.71
C ALA A 202 -16.71 -23.98 11.00
N LEU A 203 -17.40 -23.69 12.11
CA LEU A 203 -17.18 -24.37 13.39
C LEU A 203 -17.62 -25.83 13.32
N GLN A 204 -18.78 -26.12 12.70
CA GLN A 204 -19.22 -27.49 12.49
C GLN A 204 -18.14 -28.33 11.80
N ILE A 205 -17.44 -27.77 10.80
CA ILE A 205 -16.37 -28.47 10.09
C ILE A 205 -15.18 -28.80 11.01
N PHE A 206 -14.77 -27.88 11.90
CA PHE A 206 -13.70 -28.13 12.87
C PHE A 206 -14.05 -29.24 13.87
N TYR A 207 -15.30 -29.23 14.37
CA TYR A 207 -15.82 -30.21 15.33
C TYR A 207 -16.30 -31.53 14.68
N ALA A 208 -16.41 -31.59 13.35
CA ALA A 208 -16.78 -32.80 12.61
C ALA A 208 -15.58 -33.72 12.37
N GLN A 209 -15.78 -34.74 11.51
CA GLN A 209 -14.73 -35.69 11.14
C GLN A 209 -13.55 -35.00 10.44
N PRO A 210 -12.29 -35.45 10.66
CA PRO A 210 -11.08 -34.85 10.09
C PRO A 210 -11.16 -34.59 8.58
N TYR A 211 -11.77 -35.51 7.83
CA TYR A 211 -11.91 -35.42 6.38
C TYR A 211 -12.68 -34.18 5.90
N ARG A 212 -13.65 -33.67 6.67
CA ARG A 212 -14.44 -32.50 6.28
C ARG A 212 -13.64 -31.20 6.36
N ARG A 213 -12.48 -31.18 7.03
CA ARG A 213 -11.66 -29.96 7.20
C ARG A 213 -11.12 -29.42 5.89
N ARG A 214 -10.99 -30.27 4.87
CA ARG A 214 -10.66 -29.85 3.49
C ARG A 214 -11.77 -29.03 2.82
N GLU A 215 -12.98 -28.97 3.40
CA GLU A 215 -14.09 -28.14 2.90
C GLU A 215 -14.01 -26.70 3.45
N LEU A 216 -13.06 -26.40 4.34
CA LEU A 216 -12.88 -25.06 4.89
C LEU A 216 -12.41 -24.10 3.80
N SER A 217 -13.27 -23.17 3.43
CA SER A 217 -12.92 -22.10 2.50
C SER A 217 -12.55 -20.81 3.23
N TYR A 218 -11.76 -19.97 2.55
CA TYR A 218 -11.48 -18.61 2.98
C TYR A 218 -12.77 -17.82 3.27
N ALA A 219 -13.81 -17.98 2.45
CA ALA A 219 -15.08 -17.29 2.62
C ALA A 219 -15.77 -17.66 3.94
N MET A 220 -15.81 -18.95 4.28
CA MET A 220 -16.39 -19.43 5.55
C MET A 220 -15.65 -18.89 6.77
N LEU A 221 -14.31 -18.85 6.72
CA LEU A 221 -13.49 -18.32 7.82
C LEU A 221 -13.63 -16.81 7.96
N LYS A 222 -13.73 -16.10 6.84
CA LYS A 222 -13.99 -14.66 6.84
C LYS A 222 -15.36 -14.34 7.44
N GLU A 223 -16.40 -15.07 7.05
CA GLU A 223 -17.74 -14.93 7.62
C GLU A 223 -17.75 -15.20 9.13
N LEU A 224 -17.06 -16.24 9.60
CA LEU A 224 -16.90 -16.51 11.03
C LEU A 224 -16.19 -15.36 11.75
N ALA A 225 -15.08 -14.85 11.20
CA ALA A 225 -14.34 -13.72 11.79
C ALA A 225 -15.20 -12.45 11.90
N GLU A 226 -15.96 -12.12 10.85
CA GLU A 226 -16.88 -10.97 10.86
C GLU A 226 -18.03 -11.17 11.85
N THR A 227 -18.57 -12.40 11.96
CA THR A 227 -19.65 -12.73 12.90
C THR A 227 -19.19 -12.55 14.35
N VAL A 228 -18.00 -13.06 14.69
CA VAL A 228 -17.40 -12.88 16.02
C VAL A 228 -17.27 -11.39 16.34
N LYS A 229 -16.70 -10.61 15.41
CA LYS A 229 -16.50 -9.16 15.61
C LYS A 229 -17.81 -8.39 15.76
N LEU A 230 -18.84 -8.76 14.99
CA LEU A 230 -20.13 -8.09 15.03
C LEU A 230 -20.87 -8.34 16.34
N GLN A 231 -20.89 -9.58 16.82
CA GLN A 231 -21.62 -9.95 18.03
C GLN A 231 -20.85 -9.56 19.30
N LYS A 232 -19.54 -9.81 19.32
CA LYS A 232 -18.66 -9.63 20.48
C LYS A 232 -17.32 -9.03 20.02
N PRO A 233 -17.21 -7.71 19.84
CA PRO A 233 -15.97 -7.06 19.37
C PRO A 233 -14.71 -7.37 20.21
N GLN A 234 -14.88 -7.63 21.51
CA GLN A 234 -13.79 -8.01 22.42
C GLN A 234 -13.19 -9.39 22.09
N LEU A 235 -13.94 -10.25 21.40
CA LEU A 235 -13.53 -11.59 20.98
C LEU A 235 -12.85 -11.59 19.61
N ALA A 236 -12.43 -10.42 19.10
CA ALA A 236 -11.69 -10.33 17.84
C ALA A 236 -10.46 -11.27 17.87
N PRO A 237 -10.21 -12.09 16.83
CA PRO A 237 -9.24 -13.18 16.88
C PRO A 237 -7.82 -12.77 17.33
N LEU A 238 -7.32 -11.62 16.88
CA LEU A 238 -6.00 -11.15 17.27
C LEU A 238 -5.94 -10.74 18.75
N HIS A 239 -7.04 -10.24 19.32
CA HIS A 239 -7.13 -9.90 20.74
C HIS A 239 -7.12 -11.18 21.58
N VAL A 240 -7.93 -12.18 21.22
CA VAL A 240 -7.98 -13.47 21.92
C VAL A 240 -6.62 -14.17 21.86
N TRP A 241 -5.94 -14.10 20.71
CA TRP A 241 -4.57 -14.62 20.57
C TRP A 241 -3.60 -13.98 21.56
N GLN A 242 -3.67 -12.65 21.72
CA GLN A 242 -2.83 -11.93 22.68
C GLN A 242 -3.14 -12.35 24.13
N ALA A 243 -4.41 -12.58 24.46
CA ALA A 243 -4.82 -13.09 25.77
C ALA A 243 -4.21 -14.48 26.05
N TYR A 244 -4.33 -15.43 25.12
CA TYR A 244 -3.64 -16.72 25.24
C TYR A 244 -2.11 -16.57 25.36
N GLY A 245 -1.52 -15.61 24.65
CA GLY A 245 -0.10 -15.27 24.75
C GLY A 245 0.36 -14.80 26.14
N GLN A 246 -0.56 -14.31 26.97
CA GLN A 246 -0.28 -13.94 28.35
C GLN A 246 -0.42 -15.12 29.33
N LEU A 247 -1.24 -16.13 29.00
CA LEU A 247 -1.57 -17.25 29.87
C LEU A 247 -0.72 -18.50 29.62
N GLU A 248 -0.41 -18.80 28.35
CA GLU A 248 0.36 -19.97 27.95
C GLU A 248 1.51 -19.62 26.99
N LYS A 249 2.46 -20.55 26.84
CA LYS A 249 3.57 -20.38 25.91
C LYS A 249 3.09 -20.68 24.49
N VAL A 250 2.89 -19.61 23.71
CA VAL A 250 2.39 -19.69 22.33
C VAL A 250 3.52 -19.93 21.33
N ALA A 251 3.30 -20.82 20.37
CA ALA A 251 4.28 -21.17 19.36
C ALA A 251 4.09 -20.36 18.06
N GLY A 252 4.85 -19.26 17.93
CA GLY A 252 4.82 -18.39 16.75
C GLY A 252 3.85 -17.21 16.87
N ARG A 253 3.71 -16.45 15.78
CA ARG A 253 2.76 -15.34 15.67
C ARG A 253 1.94 -15.50 14.39
N PRO A 254 0.62 -15.25 14.42
CA PRO A 254 -0.21 -15.36 13.25
C PRO A 254 0.12 -14.21 12.30
N LYS A 255 0.21 -14.50 11.01
CA LYS A 255 0.51 -13.49 9.98
C LYS A 255 -0.74 -12.72 9.54
N GLY A 256 -1.92 -13.09 10.04
CA GLY A 256 -3.19 -12.43 9.75
C GLY A 256 -4.30 -12.90 10.67
N GLU A 257 -5.41 -12.16 10.67
CA GLU A 257 -6.57 -12.40 11.53
C GLU A 257 -7.18 -13.79 11.33
N LEU A 258 -7.35 -14.25 10.09
CA LEU A 258 -7.95 -15.56 9.80
C LEU A 258 -7.06 -16.71 10.27
N MET A 259 -5.74 -16.59 10.14
CA MET A 259 -4.81 -17.61 10.65
C MET A 259 -4.85 -17.69 12.18
N ALA A 260 -4.99 -16.54 12.85
CA ALA A 260 -5.19 -16.49 14.29
C ALA A 260 -6.49 -17.22 14.66
N LEU A 261 -7.59 -16.92 13.97
CA LEU A 261 -8.88 -17.57 14.18
C LEU A 261 -8.81 -19.08 14.02
N VAL A 262 -8.21 -19.60 12.95
CA VAL A 262 -8.09 -21.05 12.73
C VAL A 262 -7.29 -21.71 13.84
N ALA A 263 -6.14 -21.14 14.20
CA ALA A 263 -5.32 -21.68 15.28
C ALA A 263 -6.02 -21.63 16.65
N LEU A 264 -6.78 -20.57 16.93
CA LEU A 264 -7.61 -20.46 18.14
C LEU A 264 -8.71 -21.53 18.16
N VAL A 265 -9.47 -21.67 17.07
CA VAL A 265 -10.53 -22.69 16.99
C VAL A 265 -9.94 -24.08 17.17
N ARG A 266 -8.81 -24.40 16.53
CA ARG A 266 -8.11 -25.69 16.72
C ARG A 266 -7.68 -25.94 18.17
N ARG A 267 -7.20 -24.90 18.86
CA ARG A 267 -6.81 -24.97 20.28
C ARG A 267 -8.01 -25.20 21.19
N VAL A 268 -9.13 -24.52 20.93
CA VAL A 268 -10.39 -24.67 21.68
C VAL A 268 -11.05 -26.03 21.41
N SER A 269 -11.06 -26.50 20.16
CA SER A 269 -11.58 -27.81 19.77
C SER A 269 -10.72 -28.99 20.25
N GLY A 270 -9.59 -28.73 20.91
CA GLY A 270 -8.69 -29.76 21.45
C GLY A 270 -7.84 -30.48 20.39
N LEU A 271 -7.74 -29.94 19.17
CA LEU A 271 -6.90 -30.50 18.10
C LEU A 271 -5.42 -30.24 18.36
N ASP A 272 -5.12 -29.05 18.86
CA ASP A 272 -3.78 -28.66 19.25
C ASP A 272 -3.73 -28.48 20.78
N ALA A 273 -2.78 -29.14 21.44
CA ALA A 273 -2.62 -29.06 22.89
C ALA A 273 -2.15 -27.67 23.37
N THR A 274 -1.50 -26.91 22.50
CA THR A 274 -0.98 -25.55 22.78
C THR A 274 -1.23 -24.66 21.58
N LEU A 275 -1.52 -23.39 21.81
CA LEU A 275 -1.76 -22.45 20.72
C LEU A 275 -0.52 -22.30 19.82
N THR A 276 -0.67 -22.75 18.58
CA THR A 276 0.40 -22.80 17.58
C THR A 276 -0.05 -22.07 16.32
N ALA A 277 0.80 -21.23 15.77
CA ALA A 277 0.46 -20.51 14.54
C ALA A 277 0.20 -21.51 13.41
N PHE A 278 -0.87 -21.29 12.64
CA PHE A 278 -1.35 -22.26 11.66
C PHE A 278 -0.30 -22.60 10.59
N ASP A 279 0.52 -21.63 10.18
CA ASP A 279 1.62 -21.86 9.24
C ASP A 279 2.63 -22.88 9.76
N LYS A 280 2.94 -22.86 11.07
CA LYS A 280 3.81 -23.86 11.69
C LYS A 280 3.18 -25.25 11.75
N THR A 281 1.87 -25.32 11.98
CA THR A 281 1.15 -26.59 11.95
C THR A 281 1.19 -27.19 10.54
N VAL A 282 0.94 -26.38 9.51
CA VAL A 282 1.03 -26.77 8.11
C VAL A 282 2.46 -27.20 7.74
N ASP A 283 3.49 -26.45 8.18
CA ASP A 283 4.88 -26.81 7.95
C ASP A 283 5.24 -28.19 8.54
N ARG A 284 4.83 -28.45 9.78
CA ARG A 284 5.04 -29.75 10.43
C ARG A 284 4.30 -30.86 9.69
N ASN A 285 3.03 -30.65 9.37
CA ASN A 285 2.22 -31.63 8.65
C ASN A 285 2.81 -31.94 7.27
N PHE A 286 3.34 -30.92 6.58
CA PHE A 286 4.03 -31.10 5.29
C PHE A 286 5.33 -31.87 5.42
N GLN A 287 6.13 -31.59 6.45
CA GLN A 287 7.36 -32.34 6.73
C GLN A 287 7.06 -33.82 6.97
N ASP A 288 6.04 -34.13 7.76
CA ASP A 288 5.62 -35.51 8.01
C ASP A 288 5.08 -36.17 6.74
N TRP A 289 4.25 -35.45 5.97
CA TRP A 289 3.67 -35.95 4.73
C TRP A 289 4.74 -36.25 3.68
N ILE A 290 5.65 -35.31 3.42
CA ILE A 290 6.70 -35.47 2.41
C ILE A 290 7.69 -36.57 2.82
N PHE A 291 8.00 -36.68 4.11
CA PHE A 291 8.87 -37.74 4.62
C PHE A 291 8.25 -39.13 4.41
N ARG A 292 6.94 -39.28 4.68
CA ARG A 292 6.22 -40.55 4.41
C ARG A 292 6.20 -40.88 2.91
N LYS A 293 6.00 -39.90 2.04
CA LYS A 293 6.02 -40.10 0.58
C LYS A 293 7.42 -40.52 0.10
N GLN A 294 8.46 -39.86 0.58
CA GLN A 294 9.86 -40.15 0.19
C GLN A 294 10.42 -41.43 0.82
N ALA A 295 9.86 -41.90 1.94
CA ALA A 295 10.18 -43.20 2.54
C ALA A 295 9.62 -44.38 1.72
N GLY A 296 8.65 -44.14 0.84
CA GLY A 296 8.10 -45.14 -0.07
C GLY A 296 8.92 -45.34 -1.35
N THR A 297 8.33 -46.02 -2.33
CA THR A 297 8.91 -46.21 -3.66
C THR A 297 8.87 -44.95 -4.53
N LEU A 298 7.98 -44.00 -4.20
CA LEU A 298 7.80 -42.74 -4.91
C LEU A 298 8.87 -41.73 -4.48
N LYS A 299 9.66 -41.22 -5.43
CA LYS A 299 10.65 -40.18 -5.17
C LYS A 299 10.34 -38.95 -6.00
N TYR A 300 9.95 -37.87 -5.33
CA TYR A 300 9.73 -36.59 -5.98
C TYR A 300 11.06 -35.96 -6.43
N THR A 301 11.07 -35.38 -7.62
CA THR A 301 12.19 -34.58 -8.14
C THR A 301 12.29 -33.25 -7.39
N GLU A 302 13.43 -32.56 -7.50
CA GLU A 302 13.59 -31.23 -6.88
C GLU A 302 12.51 -30.24 -7.36
N GLU A 303 12.17 -30.29 -8.65
CA GLU A 303 11.13 -29.43 -9.24
C GLU A 303 9.73 -29.76 -8.69
N GLN A 304 9.39 -31.05 -8.54
CA GLN A 304 8.14 -31.47 -7.90
C GLN A 304 8.09 -31.03 -6.43
N VAL A 305 9.19 -31.16 -5.69
CA VAL A 305 9.27 -30.72 -4.29
C VAL A 305 9.12 -29.19 -4.18
N GLN A 306 9.68 -28.42 -5.11
CA GLN A 306 9.51 -26.97 -5.14
C GLN A 306 8.03 -26.59 -5.35
N TRP A 307 7.35 -27.26 -6.27
CA TRP A 307 5.90 -27.08 -6.48
C TRP A 307 5.07 -27.45 -5.25
N LEU A 308 5.39 -28.56 -4.59
CA LEU A 308 4.75 -28.99 -3.35
C LEU A 308 4.95 -27.96 -2.22
N ARG A 309 6.12 -27.33 -2.14
CA ARG A 309 6.38 -26.25 -1.17
C ARG A 309 5.55 -25.01 -1.47
N MET A 310 5.41 -24.62 -2.73
CA MET A 310 4.53 -23.50 -3.12
C MET A 310 3.07 -23.78 -2.76
N ILE A 311 2.60 -25.00 -3.03
CA ILE A 311 1.25 -25.45 -2.64
C ILE A 311 1.08 -25.37 -1.12
N LYS A 312 2.05 -25.88 -0.35
CA LYS A 312 2.04 -25.79 1.11
C LYS A 312 1.97 -24.33 1.59
N ASP A 313 2.79 -23.44 1.05
CA ASP A 313 2.79 -22.02 1.43
C ASP A 313 1.46 -21.34 1.07
N TYR A 314 0.83 -21.73 -0.05
CA TYR A 314 -0.49 -21.26 -0.43
C TYR A 314 -1.57 -21.75 0.55
N ILE A 315 -1.64 -23.06 0.82
CA ILE A 315 -2.61 -23.64 1.78
C ILE A 315 -2.43 -23.05 3.18
N ALA A 316 -1.20 -22.77 3.61
CA ALA A 316 -0.95 -22.09 4.88
C ALA A 316 -1.61 -20.70 4.96
N ALA A 317 -1.82 -20.04 3.82
CA ALA A 317 -2.43 -18.71 3.71
C ALA A 317 -3.93 -18.72 3.39
N SER A 318 -4.37 -19.60 2.49
CA SER A 318 -5.75 -19.66 1.98
C SER A 318 -6.59 -20.75 2.63
N PHE A 319 -5.99 -21.65 3.41
CA PHE A 319 -6.58 -22.83 4.08
C PHE A 319 -7.02 -23.96 3.16
N HIS A 320 -7.15 -23.68 1.87
CA HIS A 320 -7.60 -24.61 0.85
C HIS A 320 -6.99 -24.25 -0.51
N LEU A 321 -6.82 -25.26 -1.36
CA LEU A 321 -6.36 -25.11 -2.73
C LEU A 321 -7.36 -25.75 -3.69
N ASP A 322 -7.91 -24.96 -4.60
CA ASP A 322 -8.72 -25.41 -5.73
C ASP A 322 -7.96 -25.29 -7.06
N ARG A 323 -8.50 -25.89 -8.11
CA ARG A 323 -7.89 -25.83 -9.46
C ARG A 323 -7.81 -24.40 -10.00
N GLU A 324 -8.77 -23.56 -9.66
CA GLU A 324 -8.86 -22.18 -10.12
C GLU A 324 -7.73 -21.31 -9.52
N ASP A 325 -7.22 -21.69 -8.34
CA ASP A 325 -6.15 -20.96 -7.66
C ASP A 325 -4.82 -21.04 -8.41
N PHE A 326 -4.64 -22.02 -9.31
CA PHE A 326 -3.44 -22.11 -10.14
C PHE A 326 -3.34 -20.99 -11.19
N GLU A 327 -4.42 -20.22 -11.42
CA GLU A 327 -4.42 -19.01 -12.24
C GLU A 327 -3.94 -17.76 -11.47
N LEU A 328 -3.74 -17.89 -10.15
CA LEU A 328 -3.28 -16.81 -9.27
C LEU A 328 -1.76 -16.88 -9.05
N ASP A 329 -1.21 -15.77 -8.55
CA ASP A 329 0.18 -15.71 -8.10
C ASP A 329 0.37 -16.63 -6.87
N PRO A 330 1.47 -17.39 -6.74
CA PRO A 330 2.63 -17.46 -7.65
C PRO A 330 2.55 -18.53 -8.76
N PHE A 331 1.45 -19.28 -8.85
CA PHE A 331 1.33 -20.46 -9.73
C PHE A 331 1.30 -20.09 -11.21
N ASN A 332 0.51 -19.08 -11.60
CA ASN A 332 0.40 -18.60 -12.98
C ASN A 332 1.77 -18.25 -13.61
N LYS A 333 2.67 -17.65 -12.83
CA LYS A 333 4.04 -17.26 -13.19
C LYS A 333 4.96 -18.46 -13.39
N GLN A 334 4.61 -19.61 -12.80
CA GLN A 334 5.35 -20.86 -12.92
C GLN A 334 4.70 -21.82 -13.94
N GLY A 335 3.69 -21.38 -14.68
CA GLY A 335 2.99 -22.18 -15.70
C GLY A 335 1.66 -22.80 -15.26
N GLY A 336 1.17 -22.41 -14.07
CA GLY A 336 -0.18 -22.70 -13.58
C GLY A 336 -0.53 -24.19 -13.54
N LEU A 337 -1.81 -24.50 -13.78
CA LEU A 337 -2.31 -25.87 -13.72
C LEU A 337 -1.67 -26.76 -14.80
N GLY A 338 -1.29 -26.17 -15.95
CA GLY A 338 -0.60 -26.89 -17.01
C GLY A 338 0.76 -27.43 -16.57
N LYS A 339 1.54 -26.64 -15.82
CA LYS A 339 2.82 -27.10 -15.26
C LYS A 339 2.62 -28.16 -14.18
N MET A 340 1.59 -28.01 -13.34
CA MET A 340 1.22 -29.02 -12.34
C MET A 340 0.90 -30.37 -13.01
N TRP A 341 0.13 -30.36 -14.11
CA TRP A 341 -0.17 -31.58 -14.86
C TRP A 341 1.06 -32.20 -15.52
N GLN A 342 2.00 -31.39 -16.03
CA GLN A 342 3.28 -31.91 -16.56
C GLN A 342 4.13 -32.61 -15.49
N LEU A 343 4.08 -32.13 -14.24
CA LEU A 343 4.87 -32.66 -13.15
C LEU A 343 4.26 -33.88 -12.49
N PHE A 344 2.93 -33.93 -12.35
CA PHE A 344 2.23 -34.96 -11.55
C PHE A 344 1.21 -35.80 -12.36
N GLY A 345 0.93 -35.43 -13.61
CA GLY A 345 0.10 -36.21 -14.54
C GLY A 345 -1.32 -36.51 -14.02
N GLU A 346 -1.72 -37.78 -14.11
CA GLU A 346 -3.05 -38.24 -13.67
C GLU A 346 -3.23 -38.15 -12.14
N GLU A 347 -2.15 -38.06 -11.36
CA GLU A 347 -2.21 -37.97 -9.91
C GLU A 347 -2.50 -36.55 -9.40
N THR A 348 -2.53 -35.52 -10.26
CA THR A 348 -2.67 -34.11 -9.86
C THR A 348 -3.87 -33.87 -8.94
N ASP A 349 -5.05 -34.39 -9.29
CA ASP A 349 -6.26 -34.15 -8.49
C ASP A 349 -6.27 -34.92 -7.17
N ALA A 350 -5.75 -36.15 -7.20
CA ALA A 350 -5.60 -36.95 -5.99
C ALA A 350 -4.64 -36.26 -5.01
N LEU A 351 -3.55 -35.71 -5.54
CA LEU A 351 -2.54 -34.99 -4.78
C LEU A 351 -3.08 -33.69 -4.17
N ILE A 352 -3.84 -32.90 -4.91
CA ILE A 352 -4.47 -31.66 -4.38
C ILE A 352 -5.38 -32.01 -3.20
N ASN A 353 -6.25 -33.01 -3.38
CA ASN A 353 -7.16 -33.46 -2.32
C ASN A 353 -6.40 -33.99 -1.09
N GLU A 354 -5.36 -34.79 -1.32
CA GLU A 354 -4.53 -35.34 -0.25
C GLU A 354 -3.79 -34.26 0.53
N LEU A 355 -3.28 -33.22 -0.14
CA LEU A 355 -2.61 -32.09 0.49
C LEU A 355 -3.57 -31.22 1.30
N ASN A 356 -4.76 -30.91 0.74
CA ASN A 356 -5.78 -30.18 1.47
C ASN A 356 -6.23 -30.92 2.74
N GLU A 357 -6.29 -32.26 2.70
CA GLU A 357 -6.60 -33.08 3.88
C GLU A 357 -5.42 -33.13 4.87
N SER A 358 -4.23 -33.51 4.38
CA SER A 358 -3.08 -33.82 5.23
C SER A 358 -2.47 -32.59 5.90
N LEU A 359 -2.49 -31.44 5.22
CA LEU A 359 -1.85 -30.22 5.71
C LEU A 359 -2.72 -29.47 6.72
N VAL A 360 -4.04 -29.49 6.54
CA VAL A 360 -5.01 -28.79 7.39
C VAL A 360 -5.47 -29.66 8.58
N ALA A 361 -5.13 -30.95 8.57
CA ALA A 361 -5.51 -31.97 9.57
C ALA A 361 -5.39 -31.53 11.04
#